data_AF-A0A926G3G1-F1
#
_entry.id   AF-A0A926G3G1-F1
#
_cell.length_a   1.000
_cell.length_b   1.000
_cell.length_c   1.000
_cell.angle_alpha   90.00
_cell.angle_beta   90.00
_cell.angle_gamma   90.00
#
_symmetry.space_group_name_H-M   'P 1'
#
loop_
_entity.id
_entity.type
_entity.pdbx_description
1 polymer ?
#
loop_
_entity_poly.entity_id
_entity_poly.type
_entity_poly.pdbx_seq_one_letter_code
_entity_poly.pdbx_strand_id
1 'polypeptide(L)'
;MRFILGLLAMVVGMVAASARASDDPWLEVRTDHFIIYIQDDQAAAWAFATKLERFDAALRRLYGVEDDPARRSNPLQIFAFSEDMYNATCNCSGYAVGYYSPRAGGSAIFSLYAPKVDAKTKPGDMNSQSVLLHEYSHHFMFSTYPIAYPLWYSEGFAEFNANVLFNENGSTTIGLPANYRAGAIGSEADYFSMTEMLDPPLSTRQSWQLSMIYARGWLLTHYLTLDGERKGQLAKYLEEMNRGKTSTEAARIAFGDLKKLYRDMFAYRHRNKLAAPFLVPPPKRPIAVAIRPLSQGEVAILLPRARVTSGWRAQNMGTVARAAEHAAERFPDDARVQAQLAHIEYLARRTDSAEKAADRALALDPDNMLALLYKGRAAVRRAAEAKATDPAIWSAARAPLIKANRADPNAALPLLYYYQSFLAAKQQPSANAVKGLSRAAVLAPEDSTVRVLLAERLLDQGDGLSARALLQPIAFAPHDDPKDNHMRAAIDLIDASKLKEARALLTKKDEDKDEGQGE
;
A
#
# COMPACT_ATOMS: atom_id res chain seq x y z
N MET A 1 -28.08 -45.11 39.27
CA MET A 1 -28.92 -44.23 40.11
C MET A 1 -28.05 -43.02 40.45
N ARG A 2 -28.21 -41.86 39.81
CA ARG A 2 -29.26 -40.83 39.97
C ARG A 2 -28.63 -39.59 40.66
N PHE A 3 -28.77 -38.43 40.01
CA PHE A 3 -28.64 -37.03 40.48
C PHE A 3 -27.22 -36.46 40.76
N ILE A 4 -26.85 -35.17 40.57
CA ILE A 4 -27.24 -33.94 39.84
C ILE A 4 -26.74 -32.73 40.67
N LEU A 5 -26.06 -31.78 39.99
CA LEU A 5 -25.91 -30.32 40.21
C LEU A 5 -25.46 -29.65 41.53
N GLY A 6 -24.69 -28.55 41.33
CA GLY A 6 -24.71 -27.29 42.12
C GLY A 6 -23.36 -26.95 42.78
N LEU A 7 -22.45 -26.07 42.30
CA LEU A 7 -22.47 -24.66 41.84
C LEU A 7 -22.33 -23.62 42.98
N LEU A 8 -21.23 -22.84 42.96
CA LEU A 8 -21.07 -21.43 43.37
C LEU A 8 -19.65 -20.99 42.93
N ALA A 9 -19.40 -20.30 41.81
CA ALA A 9 -19.71 -18.91 41.45
C ALA A 9 -19.03 -17.85 42.34
N MET A 10 -17.87 -17.35 41.89
CA MET A 10 -17.31 -16.07 42.33
C MET A 10 -17.30 -15.13 41.12
N VAL A 11 -18.29 -14.24 41.09
CA VAL A 11 -18.44 -13.16 40.11
C VAL A 11 -17.50 -12.03 40.52
N VAL A 12 -16.43 -11.82 39.76
CA VAL A 12 -15.69 -10.55 39.78
C VAL A 12 -16.28 -9.69 38.68
N GLY A 13 -16.99 -8.63 39.08
CA GLY A 13 -17.54 -7.63 38.18
C GLY A 13 -16.42 -6.88 37.46
N MET A 14 -16.22 -7.20 36.18
CA MET A 14 -15.66 -6.24 35.24
C MET A 14 -16.74 -5.19 35.00
N VAL A 15 -16.58 -4.02 35.62
CA VAL A 15 -17.20 -2.80 35.12
C VAL A 15 -16.69 -2.64 33.69
N ALA A 16 -17.57 -2.88 32.73
CA ALA A 16 -17.35 -2.47 31.35
C ALA A 16 -17.16 -0.95 31.37
N ALA A 17 -15.92 -0.49 31.32
CA ALA A 17 -15.63 0.85 30.89
C ALA A 17 -16.07 0.91 29.43
N SER A 18 -17.31 1.37 29.20
CA SER A 18 -17.73 1.83 27.89
C SER A 18 -16.70 2.88 27.49
N ALA A 19 -15.82 2.55 26.54
CA ALA A 19 -15.02 3.54 25.86
C ALA A 19 -16.03 4.55 25.31
N ARG A 20 -16.10 5.75 25.92
CA ARG A 20 -16.83 6.85 25.30
C ARG A 20 -16.16 7.02 23.94
N ALA A 21 -16.94 6.88 22.87
CA ALA A 21 -16.53 7.35 21.55
C ALA A 21 -15.96 8.77 21.72
N SER A 22 -14.83 9.09 21.09
CA SER A 22 -14.29 10.44 21.16
C SER A 22 -15.40 11.42 20.77
N ASP A 23 -15.59 12.48 21.56
CA ASP A 23 -16.55 13.54 21.23
C ASP A 23 -16.10 14.34 19.98
N ASP A 24 -14.86 14.13 19.52
CA ASP A 24 -14.28 14.77 18.35
C ASP A 24 -14.91 14.27 17.04
N PRO A 25 -15.10 15.16 16.05
CA PRO A 25 -15.64 14.78 14.75
C PRO A 25 -14.63 13.96 13.94
N TRP A 26 -15.15 13.10 13.06
CA TRP A 26 -14.34 12.58 11.96
C TRP A 26 -14.12 13.67 10.91
N LEU A 27 -12.88 13.81 10.48
CA LEU A 27 -12.43 14.80 9.51
C LEU A 27 -11.87 14.11 8.26
N GLU A 28 -12.18 14.67 7.09
CA GLU A 28 -11.39 14.46 5.88
C GLU A 28 -10.44 15.65 5.72
N VAL A 29 -9.15 15.37 5.66
CA VAL A 29 -8.11 16.35 5.35
C VAL A 29 -7.53 16.05 3.97
N ARG A 30 -7.44 17.06 3.12
CA ARG A 30 -6.86 16.97 1.78
C ARG A 30 -5.65 17.89 1.65
N THR A 31 -4.60 17.36 1.05
CA THR A 31 -3.38 18.09 0.68
C THR A 31 -3.02 17.75 -0.78
N ASP A 32 -1.82 18.15 -1.24
CA ASP A 32 -1.37 17.83 -2.60
C ASP A 32 -1.21 16.31 -2.81
N HIS A 33 -0.73 15.58 -1.80
CA HIS A 33 -0.39 14.16 -1.91
C HIS A 33 -1.32 13.23 -1.12
N PHE A 34 -2.13 13.74 -0.19
CA PHE A 34 -2.84 12.93 0.78
C PHE A 34 -4.35 13.22 0.85
N ILE A 35 -5.12 12.16 1.08
CA ILE A 35 -6.46 12.24 1.67
C ILE A 35 -6.42 11.50 3.01
N ILE A 36 -6.69 12.20 4.10
CA ILE A 36 -6.53 11.68 5.46
C ILE A 36 -7.89 11.62 6.14
N TYR A 37 -8.20 10.47 6.72
CA TYR A 37 -9.37 10.22 7.56
C TYR A 37 -8.90 10.07 9.00
N ILE A 38 -9.28 11.02 9.85
CA ILE A 38 -8.81 11.14 11.25
C ILE A 38 -9.95 11.62 12.14
N GLN A 39 -10.01 11.14 13.38
CA GLN A 39 -10.96 11.62 14.39
C GLN A 39 -10.21 12.43 15.45
N ASP A 40 -10.24 13.76 15.32
CA ASP A 40 -9.57 14.71 16.22
C ASP A 40 -10.11 16.14 15.96
N ASP A 41 -9.59 17.14 16.64
CA ASP A 41 -9.87 18.54 16.35
C ASP A 41 -9.17 19.03 15.07
N GLN A 42 -9.63 20.17 14.53
CA GLN A 42 -9.10 20.71 13.27
C GLN A 42 -7.62 21.11 13.35
N ALA A 43 -7.13 21.56 14.50
CA ALA A 43 -5.74 21.99 14.67
C ALA A 43 -4.80 20.78 14.70
N ALA A 44 -5.18 19.70 15.39
CA ALA A 44 -4.49 18.42 15.39
C ALA A 44 -4.46 17.80 13.99
N ALA A 45 -5.60 17.80 13.29
CA ALA A 45 -5.70 17.31 11.92
C ALA A 45 -4.84 18.12 10.93
N TRP A 46 -4.80 19.45 11.07
CA TRP A 46 -3.92 20.32 10.28
C TRP A 46 -2.45 20.02 10.54
N ALA A 47 -2.06 19.88 11.81
CA ALA A 47 -0.68 19.59 12.21
C ALA A 47 -0.22 18.22 11.71
N PHE A 48 -1.10 17.21 11.77
CA PHE A 48 -0.86 15.87 11.24
C PHE A 48 -0.60 15.92 9.73
N ALA A 49 -1.48 16.55 8.96
CA ALA A 49 -1.34 16.68 7.51
C ALA A 49 -0.07 17.46 7.11
N THR A 50 0.23 18.55 7.82
CA THR A 50 1.40 19.38 7.58
C THR A 50 2.71 18.62 7.82
N LYS A 51 2.78 17.80 8.89
CA LYS A 51 3.96 16.95 9.13
C LYS A 51 4.16 15.93 8.03
N LEU A 52 3.07 15.33 7.53
CA LEU A 52 3.15 14.32 6.47
C LEU A 52 3.64 14.94 5.14
N GLU A 53 3.14 16.12 4.76
CA GLU A 53 3.62 16.88 3.60
C GLU A 53 5.07 17.36 3.77
N ARG A 54 5.48 17.76 4.98
CA ARG A 54 6.89 18.05 5.29
C ARG A 54 7.79 16.82 5.12
N PHE A 55 7.28 15.63 5.42
CA PHE A 55 8.03 14.39 5.25
C PHE A 55 8.15 14.00 3.78
N ASP A 56 7.06 14.05 3.01
CA ASP A 56 7.09 13.86 1.54
C ASP A 56 8.12 14.77 0.89
N ALA A 57 8.04 16.08 1.15
CA ALA A 57 8.97 17.05 0.60
C ALA A 57 10.42 16.80 1.03
N ALA A 58 10.64 16.31 2.26
CA ALA A 58 11.96 15.97 2.74
C ALA A 58 12.54 14.73 2.05
N LEU A 59 11.75 13.66 1.87
CA LEU A 59 12.18 12.47 1.12
C LEU A 59 12.46 12.81 -0.35
N ARG A 60 11.57 13.57 -0.99
CA ARG A 60 11.78 14.04 -2.36
C ARG A 60 13.10 14.77 -2.52
N ARG A 61 13.38 15.71 -1.62
CA ARG A 61 14.65 16.45 -1.62
C ARG A 61 15.85 15.55 -1.33
N LEU A 62 15.74 14.64 -0.36
CA LEU A 62 16.83 13.75 0.03
C LEU A 62 17.23 12.81 -1.11
N TYR A 63 16.25 12.27 -1.84
CA TYR A 63 16.45 11.28 -2.89
C TYR A 63 16.47 11.88 -4.31
N GLY A 64 16.36 13.20 -4.45
CA GLY A 64 16.43 13.87 -5.75
C GLY A 64 15.22 13.57 -6.65
N VAL A 65 14.05 13.46 -6.05
CA VAL A 65 12.78 13.16 -6.71
C VAL A 65 12.00 14.44 -6.89
N GLU A 66 11.58 14.73 -8.12
CA GLU A 66 10.70 15.86 -8.38
C GLU A 66 9.25 15.54 -7.97
N ASP A 67 8.51 16.58 -7.60
CA ASP A 67 7.06 16.49 -7.42
C ASP A 67 6.40 16.50 -8.81
N ASP A 68 5.61 15.46 -9.11
CA ASP A 68 4.84 15.33 -10.35
C ASP A 68 3.37 15.69 -10.08
N PRO A 69 2.88 16.86 -10.55
CA PRO A 69 1.50 17.25 -10.37
C PRO A 69 0.48 16.26 -10.92
N ALA A 70 0.84 15.45 -11.93
CA ALA A 70 -0.06 14.44 -12.47
C ALA A 70 -0.38 13.33 -11.47
N ARG A 71 0.49 13.07 -10.49
CA ARG A 71 0.26 12.05 -9.46
C ARG A 71 -0.74 12.48 -8.39
N ARG A 72 -1.03 13.77 -8.30
CA ARG A 72 -2.03 14.34 -7.35
C ARG A 72 -3.45 13.86 -7.62
N SER A 73 -3.71 13.33 -8.81
CA SER A 73 -4.96 12.65 -9.17
C SER A 73 -5.12 11.27 -8.52
N ASN A 74 -4.05 10.72 -7.92
CA ASN A 74 -4.05 9.42 -7.24
C ASN A 74 -3.47 9.58 -5.82
N PRO A 75 -4.07 10.44 -4.98
CA PRO A 75 -3.52 10.75 -3.67
C PRO A 75 -3.50 9.52 -2.77
N LEU A 76 -2.49 9.43 -1.92
CA LEU A 76 -2.38 8.39 -0.91
C LEU A 76 -3.45 8.59 0.16
N GLN A 77 -4.24 7.55 0.43
CA GLN A 77 -5.26 7.57 1.47
C GLN A 77 -4.65 7.16 2.81
N ILE A 78 -4.85 7.96 3.85
CA ILE A 78 -4.40 7.66 5.21
C ILE A 78 -5.63 7.45 6.09
N PHE A 79 -5.74 6.27 6.69
CA PHE A 79 -6.73 5.96 7.71
C PHE A 79 -6.03 5.96 9.06
N ALA A 80 -6.07 7.11 9.74
CA ALA A 80 -5.48 7.34 11.05
C ALA A 80 -6.52 6.97 12.12
N PHE A 81 -6.50 5.72 12.56
CA PHE A 81 -7.60 5.13 13.31
C PHE A 81 -7.24 4.91 14.78
N SER A 82 -8.23 5.08 15.66
CA SER A 82 -8.13 4.56 17.03
C SER A 82 -7.90 3.05 17.02
N GLU A 83 -7.42 2.50 18.14
CA GLU A 83 -7.13 1.07 18.25
C GLU A 83 -8.32 0.18 17.86
N ASP A 84 -9.53 0.52 18.32
CA ASP A 84 -10.75 -0.23 18.01
C ASP A 84 -11.08 -0.19 16.50
N MET A 85 -10.99 0.99 15.88
CA MET A 85 -11.25 1.15 14.44
C MET A 85 -10.19 0.43 13.61
N TYR A 86 -8.93 0.51 14.03
CA TYR A 86 -7.82 -0.17 13.38
C TYR A 86 -8.00 -1.69 13.45
N ASN A 87 -8.26 -2.24 14.64
CA ASN A 87 -8.51 -3.67 14.84
C ASN A 87 -9.76 -4.17 14.11
N ALA A 88 -10.81 -3.34 14.01
CA ALA A 88 -12.01 -3.67 13.25
C ALA A 88 -11.81 -3.64 11.72
N THR A 89 -10.76 -2.96 11.24
CA THR A 89 -10.40 -2.79 9.83
C THR A 89 -9.31 -3.76 9.38
N CYS A 90 -8.37 -4.08 10.25
CA CYS A 90 -7.21 -4.90 9.90
C CYS A 90 -7.66 -6.35 9.69
N ASN A 91 -7.38 -6.91 8.52
CA ASN A 91 -7.45 -8.36 8.30
C ASN A 91 -6.10 -9.03 8.59
N CYS A 92 -5.35 -8.49 9.56
CA CYS A 92 -4.02 -8.96 9.90
C CYS A 92 -4.08 -10.01 11.02
N SER A 93 -3.32 -11.10 10.84
CA SER A 93 -2.98 -12.01 11.92
C SER A 93 -1.77 -11.46 12.67
N GLY A 94 -1.95 -10.77 13.80
CA GLY A 94 -0.84 -10.37 14.68
C GLY A 94 -0.91 -8.94 15.21
N TYR A 95 0.23 -8.47 15.71
CA TYR A 95 0.42 -7.17 16.40
C TYR A 95 0.83 -6.03 15.45
N ALA A 96 0.55 -6.13 14.15
CA ALA A 96 0.87 -5.05 13.21
C ALA A 96 0.05 -3.80 13.59
N VAL A 97 0.72 -2.66 13.80
CA VAL A 97 0.09 -1.39 14.22
C VAL A 97 -0.02 -0.37 13.07
N GLY A 98 0.42 -0.78 11.87
CA GLY A 98 0.18 -0.11 10.60
C GLY A 98 0.50 -1.04 9.43
N TYR A 99 -0.02 -0.72 8.24
CA TYR A 99 0.35 -1.38 6.99
C TYR A 99 -0.01 -0.53 5.77
N TYR A 100 0.80 -0.68 4.73
CA TYR A 100 0.61 -0.12 3.40
C TYR A 100 -0.11 -1.09 2.44
N SER A 101 -1.03 -0.57 1.64
CA SER A 101 -1.75 -1.29 0.59
C SER A 101 -1.60 -0.56 -0.75
N PRO A 102 -0.71 -1.01 -1.65
CA PRO A 102 -0.53 -0.40 -2.97
C PRO A 102 -1.74 -0.68 -3.88
N ARG A 103 -2.22 0.35 -4.59
CA ARG A 103 -3.26 0.21 -5.63
C ARG A 103 -3.34 1.43 -6.55
N ALA A 104 -3.69 1.23 -7.80
CA ALA A 104 -3.87 2.27 -8.81
C ALA A 104 -5.03 3.24 -8.49
N GLY A 105 -5.94 2.84 -7.59
CA GLY A 105 -7.09 3.62 -7.13
C GLY A 105 -6.89 4.54 -5.95
N GLY A 106 -5.63 4.83 -5.63
CA GLY A 106 -5.27 5.48 -4.39
C GLY A 106 -4.85 4.42 -3.39
N SER A 107 -3.55 4.12 -3.42
CA SER A 107 -2.83 3.43 -2.37
C SER A 107 -3.27 3.90 -0.99
N ALA A 108 -3.26 3.02 0.00
CA ALA A 108 -3.75 3.33 1.33
C ALA A 108 -2.74 2.93 2.41
N ILE A 109 -2.66 3.73 3.46
CA ILE A 109 -2.03 3.36 4.72
C ILE A 109 -3.09 3.34 5.79
N PHE A 110 -3.12 2.24 6.54
CA PHE A 110 -3.87 2.13 7.77
C PHE A 110 -2.87 2.19 8.90
N SER A 111 -3.05 3.11 9.83
CA SER A 111 -2.16 3.26 10.98
C SER A 111 -2.97 3.48 12.23
N LEU A 112 -2.52 2.88 13.33
CA LEU A 112 -2.95 3.31 14.65
C LEU A 112 -2.66 4.82 14.77
N TYR A 113 -3.58 5.54 15.41
CA TYR A 113 -3.45 6.94 15.78
C TYR A 113 -3.65 7.07 17.28
N ALA A 114 -2.57 7.37 17.99
CA ALA A 114 -2.54 7.37 19.46
C ALA A 114 -1.86 8.62 20.02
N PRO A 115 -2.39 9.84 19.78
CA PRO A 115 -1.71 11.11 20.11
C PRO A 115 -1.37 11.24 21.61
N LYS A 116 -2.21 10.70 22.49
CA LYS A 116 -1.98 10.70 23.95
C LYS A 116 -0.82 9.77 24.38
N VAL A 117 -0.59 8.69 23.65
CA VAL A 117 0.55 7.79 23.86
C VAL A 117 1.80 8.44 23.26
N ASP A 118 1.69 8.94 22.03
CA ASP A 118 2.77 9.58 21.30
C ASP A 118 3.37 10.76 22.07
N ALA A 119 2.55 11.58 22.74
CA ALA A 119 2.99 12.71 23.56
C ALA A 119 3.92 12.32 24.72
N LYS A 120 3.96 11.04 25.10
CA LYS A 120 4.84 10.51 26.16
C LYS A 120 6.14 9.89 25.62
N THR A 121 6.28 9.79 24.30
CA THR A 121 7.42 9.15 23.65
C THR A 121 8.58 10.13 23.47
N LYS A 122 9.82 9.62 23.53
CA LYS A 122 11.04 10.38 23.27
C LYS A 122 11.55 10.13 21.85
N PRO A 123 12.42 11.00 21.30
CA PRO A 123 13.08 10.71 20.04
C PRO A 123 13.75 9.34 20.02
N GLY A 124 13.39 8.51 19.03
CA GLY A 124 13.88 7.14 18.86
C GLY A 124 13.05 6.06 19.56
N ASP A 125 12.00 6.42 20.33
CA ASP A 125 10.98 5.47 20.78
C ASP A 125 9.99 5.19 19.62
N MET A 126 9.38 4.00 19.63
CA MET A 126 8.32 3.67 18.68
C MET A 126 7.05 4.43 19.05
N ASN A 127 6.40 5.06 18.08
CA ASN A 127 5.13 5.74 18.26
C ASN A 127 4.25 5.63 17.00
N SER A 128 3.00 6.09 17.09
CA SER A 128 2.05 5.93 15.99
C SER A 128 2.48 6.70 14.73
N GLN A 129 3.15 7.84 14.92
CA GLN A 129 3.76 8.61 13.84
C GLN A 129 4.89 7.83 13.14
N SER A 130 5.83 7.22 13.86
CA SER A 130 6.95 6.49 13.25
C SER A 130 6.44 5.31 12.42
N VAL A 131 5.37 4.63 12.86
CA VAL A 131 4.72 3.56 12.10
C VAL A 131 4.14 4.10 10.78
N LEU A 132 3.37 5.18 10.82
CA LEU A 132 2.85 5.82 9.61
C LEU A 132 3.96 6.21 8.64
N LEU A 133 5.05 6.81 9.14
CA LEU A 133 6.17 7.24 8.30
C LEU A 133 6.97 6.05 7.73
N HIS A 134 7.00 4.92 8.43
CA HIS A 134 7.53 3.66 7.92
C HIS A 134 6.71 3.16 6.73
N GLU A 135 5.40 3.06 6.87
CA GLU A 135 4.50 2.66 5.78
C GLU A 135 4.53 3.65 4.60
N TYR A 136 4.62 4.96 4.88
CA TYR A 136 4.80 5.96 3.84
C TYR A 136 6.14 5.82 3.12
N SER A 137 7.20 5.39 3.81
CA SER A 137 8.49 5.14 3.18
C SER A 137 8.43 3.97 2.19
N HIS A 138 7.63 2.93 2.47
CA HIS A 138 7.31 1.90 1.47
C HIS A 138 6.56 2.48 0.27
N HIS A 139 5.52 3.30 0.51
CA HIS A 139 4.81 3.98 -0.57
C HIS A 139 5.76 4.82 -1.43
N PHE A 140 6.60 5.66 -0.81
CA PHE A 140 7.57 6.50 -1.49
C PHE A 140 8.54 5.66 -2.34
N MET A 141 9.07 4.57 -1.76
CA MET A 141 9.96 3.64 -2.45
C MET A 141 9.29 3.07 -3.71
N PHE A 142 8.13 2.42 -3.57
CA PHE A 142 7.49 1.69 -4.67
C PHE A 142 6.82 2.60 -5.70
N SER A 143 6.36 3.78 -5.31
CA SER A 143 5.79 4.77 -6.23
C SER A 143 6.86 5.54 -7.00
N THR A 144 8.07 5.68 -6.47
CA THR A 144 9.13 6.49 -7.10
C THR A 144 10.12 5.65 -7.88
N TYR A 145 10.56 4.52 -7.29
CA TYR A 145 11.62 3.70 -7.82
C TYR A 145 11.10 2.28 -8.04
N PRO A 146 10.49 2.03 -9.21
CA PRO A 146 9.86 0.76 -9.52
C PRO A 146 10.87 -0.36 -9.85
N ILE A 147 11.76 -0.67 -8.92
CA ILE A 147 12.80 -1.70 -9.05
C ILE A 147 12.61 -2.81 -8.02
N ALA A 148 13.32 -3.92 -8.19
CA ALA A 148 13.37 -4.98 -7.19
C ALA A 148 14.18 -4.55 -5.97
N TYR A 149 13.62 -4.77 -4.77
CA TYR A 149 14.27 -4.52 -3.49
C TYR A 149 14.28 -5.77 -2.62
N PRO A 150 15.42 -6.12 -2.01
CA PRO A 150 15.48 -7.22 -1.05
C PRO A 150 14.78 -6.81 0.26
N LEU A 151 14.21 -7.80 0.96
CA LEU A 151 13.44 -7.59 2.19
C LEU A 151 14.19 -6.74 3.22
N TRP A 152 15.44 -7.07 3.53
CA TRP A 152 16.21 -6.32 4.53
C TRP A 152 16.34 -4.83 4.20
N TYR A 153 16.44 -4.47 2.92
CA TYR A 153 16.61 -3.09 2.49
C TYR A 153 15.26 -2.38 2.38
N SER A 154 14.21 -3.06 1.91
CA SER A 154 12.85 -2.51 1.93
C SER A 154 12.46 -2.08 3.36
N GLU A 155 12.61 -2.98 4.33
CA GLU A 155 12.35 -2.68 5.74
C GLU A 155 13.36 -1.70 6.32
N GLY A 156 14.65 -1.89 6.04
CA GLY A 156 15.72 -1.04 6.54
C GLY A 156 15.61 0.41 6.06
N PHE A 157 15.20 0.64 4.82
CA PHE A 157 14.90 1.94 4.25
C PHE A 157 13.70 2.58 4.95
N ALA A 158 12.63 1.81 5.16
CA ALA A 158 11.44 2.32 5.84
C ALA A 158 11.75 2.70 7.29
N GLU A 159 12.48 1.86 8.03
CA GLU A 159 12.96 2.14 9.37
C GLU A 159 13.91 3.35 9.42
N PHE A 160 14.84 3.46 8.46
CA PHE A 160 15.79 4.57 8.41
C PHE A 160 15.07 5.91 8.24
N ASN A 161 14.09 5.96 7.33
CA ASN A 161 13.37 7.18 7.01
C ASN A 161 12.30 7.52 8.05
N ALA A 162 11.69 6.54 8.72
CA ALA A 162 10.63 6.76 9.71
C ALA A 162 11.09 7.47 11.00
N ASN A 163 12.37 7.34 11.34
CA ASN A 163 12.95 7.93 12.54
C ASN A 163 13.35 9.39 12.28
N VAL A 164 12.36 10.28 12.44
CA VAL A 164 12.48 11.72 12.12
C VAL A 164 12.30 12.63 13.32
N LEU A 165 12.91 13.81 13.23
CA LEU A 165 12.58 14.95 14.08
C LEU A 165 12.10 16.11 13.19
N PHE A 166 10.86 16.55 13.40
CA PHE A 166 10.34 17.77 12.80
C PHE A 166 10.75 18.97 13.65
N ASN A 167 11.68 19.78 13.14
CA ASN A 167 12.23 20.93 13.86
C ASN A 167 11.28 22.13 13.79
N GLU A 168 11.39 23.04 14.76
CA GLU A 168 10.57 24.26 14.88
C GLU A 168 10.75 25.22 13.72
N ASN A 169 11.97 25.31 13.17
CA ASN A 169 12.29 26.14 11.99
C ASN A 169 11.76 25.56 10.66
N GLY A 170 10.99 24.47 10.71
CA GLY A 170 10.43 23.81 9.53
C GLY A 170 11.33 22.74 8.89
N SER A 171 12.60 22.60 9.27
CA SER A 171 13.47 21.53 8.75
C SER A 171 13.09 20.16 9.30
N THR A 172 13.47 19.10 8.60
CA THR A 172 13.25 17.71 9.02
C THR A 172 14.60 17.01 9.16
N THR A 173 14.85 16.40 10.31
CA THR A 173 16.02 15.55 10.54
C THR A 173 15.64 14.11 10.25
N ILE A 174 16.39 13.40 9.40
CA ILE A 174 16.08 12.04 8.92
C ILE A 174 17.27 11.11 9.18
N GLY A 175 16.99 9.86 9.59
CA GLY A 175 18.02 8.87 9.89
C GLY A 175 18.44 8.88 11.35
N LEU A 176 17.53 9.23 12.27
CA LEU A 176 17.81 9.11 13.71
C LEU A 176 17.89 7.63 14.12
N PRO A 177 18.59 7.31 15.24
CA PRO A 177 18.60 5.97 15.80
C PRO A 177 17.21 5.43 16.12
N ALA A 178 16.90 4.23 15.62
CA ALA A 178 15.69 3.47 15.95
C ALA A 178 15.87 2.78 17.32
N ASN A 179 15.85 3.53 18.42
CA ASN A 179 16.19 3.00 19.76
C ASN A 179 15.25 1.86 20.19
N TYR A 180 13.98 1.85 19.75
CA TYR A 180 13.06 0.71 19.97
C TYR A 180 13.54 -0.61 19.37
N ARG A 181 14.46 -0.58 18.39
CA ARG A 181 15.08 -1.77 17.80
C ARG A 181 16.35 -2.22 18.52
N ALA A 182 16.89 -1.42 19.46
CA ALA A 182 18.20 -1.68 20.08
C ALA A 182 18.30 -3.07 20.74
N GLY A 183 17.21 -3.56 21.35
CA GLY A 183 17.15 -4.91 21.93
C GLY A 183 17.29 -6.02 20.88
N ALA A 184 16.62 -5.88 19.74
CA ALA A 184 16.70 -6.84 18.63
C ALA A 184 18.05 -6.79 17.89
N ILE A 185 18.71 -5.63 17.86
CA ILE A 185 20.10 -5.52 17.37
C ILE A 185 21.06 -6.21 18.36
N GLY A 186 20.84 -6.00 19.66
CA GLY A 186 21.71 -6.48 20.74
C GLY A 186 21.54 -7.95 21.11
N SER A 187 20.50 -8.63 20.64
CA SER A 187 20.42 -10.09 20.72
C SER A 187 21.48 -10.68 19.78
N GLU A 188 22.70 -10.85 20.30
CA GLU A 188 23.86 -11.52 19.67
C GLU A 188 23.65 -13.04 19.56
N ALA A 189 22.43 -13.47 19.28
CA ALA A 189 22.19 -14.80 18.79
C ALA A 189 22.99 -14.97 17.49
N ASP A 190 24.03 -15.82 17.53
CA ASP A 190 24.81 -16.31 16.37
C ASP A 190 23.94 -17.04 15.31
N TYR A 191 22.62 -17.05 15.50
CA TYR A 191 21.62 -17.77 14.71
C TYR A 191 21.05 -16.96 13.53
N PHE A 192 21.63 -15.82 13.17
CA PHE A 192 21.21 -15.05 11.99
C PHE A 192 22.41 -14.44 11.26
N SER A 193 22.92 -15.17 10.28
CA SER A 193 24.06 -14.78 9.45
C SER A 193 23.72 -13.65 8.50
N MET A 194 24.75 -13.00 7.93
CA MET A 194 24.55 -12.00 6.87
C MET A 194 23.86 -12.61 5.64
N THR A 195 24.13 -13.89 5.32
CA THR A 195 23.44 -14.58 4.22
C THR A 195 21.95 -14.72 4.49
N GLU A 196 21.55 -15.16 5.69
CA GLU A 196 20.14 -15.26 6.08
C GLU A 196 19.45 -13.90 6.16
N MET A 197 20.19 -12.84 6.47
CA MET A 197 19.64 -11.47 6.41
C MET A 197 19.39 -11.00 4.98
N LEU A 198 20.33 -11.28 4.07
CA LEU A 198 20.26 -10.87 2.67
C LEU A 198 19.25 -11.70 1.87
N ASP A 199 19.07 -12.97 2.24
CA ASP A 199 18.22 -13.95 1.56
C ASP A 199 17.50 -14.84 2.60
N PRO A 200 16.51 -14.30 3.32
CA PRO A 200 15.87 -14.99 4.44
C PRO A 200 15.00 -16.15 3.97
N PRO A 201 15.07 -17.32 4.64
CA PRO A 201 14.18 -18.42 4.34
C PRO A 201 12.73 -18.05 4.67
N LEU A 202 11.78 -18.74 4.04
CA LEU A 202 10.36 -18.44 4.17
C LEU A 202 9.82 -18.46 5.61
N SER A 203 10.34 -19.36 6.42
CA SER A 203 9.96 -19.52 7.83
C SER A 203 10.30 -18.29 8.68
N THR A 204 11.24 -17.45 8.25
CA THR A 204 11.64 -16.22 8.93
C THR A 204 10.51 -15.20 9.02
N ARG A 205 9.50 -15.27 8.14
CA ARG A 205 8.34 -14.36 8.15
C ARG A 205 7.34 -14.60 9.28
N GLN A 206 7.45 -15.71 10.00
CA GLN A 206 6.51 -16.10 11.07
C GLN A 206 7.19 -16.18 12.45
N SER A 207 8.40 -15.65 12.58
CA SER A 207 9.22 -15.80 13.77
C SER A 207 9.78 -14.46 14.28
N TRP A 208 10.34 -14.49 15.49
CA TRP A 208 11.12 -13.41 16.08
C TRP A 208 12.26 -12.89 15.17
N GLN A 209 12.71 -13.70 14.21
CA GLN A 209 13.75 -13.35 13.25
C GLN A 209 13.29 -12.24 12.29
N LEU A 210 11.97 -12.07 12.06
CA LEU A 210 11.46 -10.93 11.32
C LEU A 210 11.83 -9.61 12.01
N SER A 211 11.69 -9.52 13.34
CA SER A 211 12.11 -8.32 14.09
C SER A 211 13.61 -8.02 13.91
N MET A 212 14.44 -9.05 13.72
CA MET A 212 15.87 -8.87 13.43
C MET A 212 16.13 -8.33 12.03
N ILE A 213 15.33 -8.72 11.03
CA ILE A 213 15.43 -8.17 9.67
C ILE A 213 15.20 -6.65 9.70
N TYR A 214 14.18 -6.19 10.42
CA TYR A 214 13.89 -4.76 10.55
C TYR A 214 15.05 -4.06 11.28
N ALA A 215 15.46 -4.61 12.42
CA ALA A 215 16.49 -4.03 13.28
C ALA A 215 17.88 -3.97 12.63
N ARG A 216 18.33 -5.08 12.04
CA ARG A 216 19.63 -5.17 11.37
C ARG A 216 19.58 -4.55 9.97
N GLY A 217 18.42 -4.58 9.30
CA GLY A 217 18.17 -3.88 8.05
C GLY A 217 18.32 -2.37 8.21
N TRP A 218 17.77 -1.81 9.29
CA TRP A 218 18.02 -0.42 9.68
C TRP A 218 19.51 -0.15 9.88
N LEU A 219 20.21 -0.99 10.67
CA LEU A 219 21.63 -0.79 10.96
C LEU A 219 22.50 -0.82 9.70
N LEU A 220 22.27 -1.79 8.81
CA LEU A 220 22.99 -1.90 7.55
C LEU A 220 22.68 -0.72 6.62
N THR A 221 21.41 -0.30 6.53
CA THR A 221 21.00 0.87 5.75
C THR A 221 21.66 2.13 6.27
N HIS A 222 21.66 2.34 7.58
CA HIS A 222 22.28 3.49 8.24
C HIS A 222 23.79 3.51 8.00
N TYR A 223 24.48 2.36 8.16
CA TYR A 223 25.91 2.24 7.91
C TYR A 223 26.26 2.55 6.44
N LEU A 224 25.54 1.96 5.49
CA LEU A 224 25.79 2.14 4.05
C LEU A 224 25.44 3.54 3.54
N THR A 225 24.54 4.25 4.22
CA THR A 225 24.03 5.56 3.78
C THR A 225 24.82 6.72 4.38
N LEU A 226 25.14 6.66 5.68
CA LEU A 226 25.65 7.83 6.42
C LEU A 226 27.15 7.80 6.73
N ASP A 227 27.77 6.62 6.88
CA ASP A 227 29.15 6.52 7.38
C ASP A 227 30.22 6.89 6.35
N GLY A 228 29.88 6.85 5.05
CA GLY A 228 30.78 7.21 3.96
C GLY A 228 31.84 6.18 3.59
N GLU A 229 32.26 5.30 4.52
CA GLU A 229 33.26 4.23 4.29
C GLU A 229 32.89 3.29 3.14
N ARG A 230 31.59 3.05 2.94
CA ARG A 230 31.05 2.10 1.95
C ARG A 230 30.23 2.78 0.86
N LYS A 231 30.53 4.07 0.59
CA LYS A 231 29.80 4.88 -0.40
C LYS A 231 29.70 4.17 -1.75
N GLY A 232 28.48 4.11 -2.28
CA GLY A 232 28.17 3.50 -3.58
C GLY A 232 27.96 1.99 -3.56
N GLN A 233 28.33 1.26 -2.50
CA GLN A 233 28.13 -0.19 -2.44
C GLN A 233 26.65 -0.58 -2.44
N LEU A 234 25.79 0.17 -1.74
CA LEU A 234 24.34 -0.07 -1.76
C LEU A 234 23.75 0.09 -3.16
N ALA A 235 24.13 1.15 -3.88
CA ALA A 235 23.68 1.38 -5.25
C ALA A 235 24.13 0.23 -6.17
N LYS A 236 25.41 -0.18 -6.07
CA LYS A 236 25.94 -1.33 -6.82
C LYS A 236 25.20 -2.62 -6.49
N TYR A 237 24.90 -2.88 -5.23
CA TYR A 237 24.14 -4.05 -4.81
C TYR A 237 22.74 -4.10 -5.45
N LEU A 238 21.99 -3.01 -5.37
CA LEU A 238 20.67 -2.90 -5.98
C LEU A 238 20.74 -3.00 -7.50
N GLU A 239 21.75 -2.40 -8.14
CA GLU A 239 21.97 -2.53 -9.59
C GLU A 239 22.19 -3.98 -10.01
N GLU A 240 23.03 -4.72 -9.28
CA GLU A 240 23.34 -6.11 -9.61
C GLU A 240 22.15 -7.05 -9.41
N MET A 241 21.36 -6.84 -8.34
CA MET A 241 20.07 -7.51 -8.18
C MET A 241 19.14 -7.18 -9.34
N ASN A 242 19.08 -5.91 -9.75
CA ASN A 242 18.22 -5.49 -10.84
C ASN A 242 18.71 -5.95 -12.23
N ARG A 243 19.96 -6.40 -12.35
CA ARG A 243 20.48 -7.14 -13.51
C ARG A 243 20.14 -8.64 -13.49
N GLY A 244 19.42 -9.12 -12.48
CA GLY A 244 18.90 -10.49 -12.38
C GLY A 244 19.71 -11.44 -11.50
N LYS A 245 20.79 -10.98 -10.86
CA LYS A 245 21.57 -11.77 -9.90
C LYS A 245 20.77 -12.02 -8.62
N THR A 246 21.04 -13.13 -7.96
CA THR A 246 20.47 -13.38 -6.63
C THR A 246 20.95 -12.33 -5.63
N SER A 247 20.18 -12.11 -4.55
CA SER A 247 20.57 -11.19 -3.47
C SER A 247 21.98 -11.51 -2.94
N THR A 248 22.28 -12.78 -2.69
CA THR A 248 23.59 -13.18 -2.16
C THR A 248 24.74 -12.94 -3.16
N GLU A 249 24.54 -13.19 -4.45
CA GLU A 249 25.56 -12.92 -5.48
C GLU A 249 25.82 -11.43 -5.64
N ALA A 250 24.76 -10.62 -5.74
CA ALA A 250 24.87 -9.17 -5.80
C ALA A 250 25.60 -8.61 -4.58
N ALA A 251 25.32 -9.15 -3.38
CA ALA A 251 25.98 -8.75 -2.15
C ALA A 251 27.49 -9.04 -2.15
N ARG A 252 27.92 -10.20 -2.67
CA ARG A 252 29.36 -10.51 -2.80
C ARG A 252 30.07 -9.55 -3.76
N ILE A 253 29.41 -9.18 -4.85
CA ILE A 253 29.95 -8.23 -5.85
C ILE A 253 30.06 -6.81 -5.29
N ALA A 254 29.09 -6.40 -4.48
CA ALA A 254 29.00 -5.05 -3.95
C ALA A 254 29.79 -4.85 -2.65
N PHE A 255 29.70 -5.80 -1.73
CA PHE A 255 30.22 -5.68 -0.37
C PHE A 255 31.48 -6.51 -0.09
N GLY A 256 31.80 -7.50 -0.94
CA GLY A 256 32.93 -8.41 -0.79
C GLY A 256 32.64 -9.55 0.19
N ASP A 257 33.55 -9.78 1.14
CA ASP A 257 33.39 -10.81 2.18
C ASP A 257 32.23 -10.46 3.13
N LEU A 258 31.15 -11.26 3.07
CA LEU A 258 29.95 -11.07 3.88
C LEU A 258 30.20 -11.27 5.39
N LYS A 259 31.20 -12.09 5.78
CA LYS A 259 31.61 -12.20 7.19
C LYS A 259 32.28 -10.91 7.66
N LYS A 260 33.09 -10.29 6.79
CA LYS A 260 33.66 -8.97 7.06
C LYS A 260 32.58 -7.90 7.15
N LEU A 261 31.62 -7.87 6.20
CA LEU A 261 30.49 -6.94 6.25
C LEU A 261 29.73 -7.05 7.57
N TYR A 262 29.43 -8.26 8.02
CA TYR A 262 28.79 -8.51 9.31
C TYR A 262 29.60 -7.90 10.47
N ARG A 263 30.89 -8.20 10.57
CA ARG A 263 31.76 -7.65 11.62
C ARG A 263 31.83 -6.13 11.58
N ASP A 264 31.98 -5.53 10.39
CA ASP A 264 32.08 -4.09 10.22
C ASP A 264 30.77 -3.39 10.63
N MET A 265 29.61 -3.96 10.25
CA MET A 265 28.28 -3.44 10.63
C MET A 265 28.08 -3.43 12.15
N PHE A 266 28.50 -4.48 12.85
CA PHE A 266 28.42 -4.52 14.32
C PHE A 266 29.49 -3.62 14.97
N ALA A 267 30.70 -3.53 14.42
CA ALA A 267 31.69 -2.57 14.89
C ALA A 267 31.19 -1.12 14.76
N TYR A 268 30.46 -0.82 13.69
CA TYR A 268 29.82 0.48 13.48
C TYR A 268 28.81 0.81 14.59
N ARG A 269 27.96 -0.14 14.98
CA ARG A 269 27.02 0.00 16.11
C ARG A 269 27.72 0.40 17.43
N HIS A 270 28.93 -0.12 17.66
CA HIS A 270 29.68 0.10 18.90
C HIS A 270 30.55 1.37 18.90
N ARG A 271 30.49 2.19 17.85
CA ARG A 271 31.18 3.49 17.84
C ARG A 271 30.56 4.42 18.89
N ASN A 272 31.39 5.26 19.51
CA ASN A 272 30.96 6.24 20.52
C ASN A 272 29.84 7.18 20.02
N LYS A 273 29.79 7.41 18.71
CA LYS A 273 28.71 8.11 18.02
C LYS A 273 28.48 7.46 16.66
N LEU A 274 27.21 7.23 16.31
CA LEU A 274 26.83 6.87 14.95
C LEU A 274 27.00 8.09 14.02
N ALA A 275 27.05 7.82 12.71
CA ALA A 275 27.11 8.86 11.71
C ALA A 275 25.91 9.81 11.83
N ALA A 276 26.12 11.10 11.55
CA ALA A 276 25.12 12.12 11.76
C ALA A 276 23.91 11.95 10.81
N PRO A 277 22.68 12.19 11.27
CA PRO A 277 21.49 12.15 10.43
C PRO A 277 21.51 13.30 9.41
N PHE A 278 20.67 13.18 8.37
CA PHE A 278 20.46 14.26 7.42
C PHE A 278 19.62 15.38 8.03
N LEU A 279 20.01 16.63 7.79
CA LEU A 279 19.19 17.80 8.07
C LEU A 279 18.64 18.33 6.74
N VAL A 280 17.33 18.13 6.50
CA VAL A 280 16.66 18.55 5.27
C VAL A 280 15.94 19.88 5.52
N PRO A 281 16.26 20.97 4.78
CA PRO A 281 15.60 22.26 4.98
C PRO A 281 14.10 22.21 4.67
N PRO A 282 13.30 23.17 5.18
CA PRO A 282 11.85 23.21 4.96
C PRO A 282 11.48 23.24 3.47
N PRO A 283 10.26 22.78 3.13
CA PRO A 283 9.73 22.91 1.78
C PRO A 283 9.69 24.38 1.35
N LYS A 284 10.00 24.64 0.08
CA LYS A 284 10.00 26.00 -0.48
C LYS A 284 8.59 26.56 -0.66
N ARG A 285 7.60 25.69 -0.87
CA ARG A 285 6.20 26.06 -1.11
C ARG A 285 5.40 25.89 0.19
N PRO A 286 4.47 26.80 0.48
CA PRO A 286 3.50 26.60 1.55
C PRO A 286 2.71 25.31 1.34
N ILE A 287 2.40 24.61 2.42
CA ILE A 287 1.57 23.41 2.40
C ILE A 287 0.10 23.85 2.42
N ALA A 288 -0.65 23.49 1.38
CA ALA A 288 -2.09 23.69 1.33
C ALA A 288 -2.80 22.55 2.05
N VAL A 289 -3.70 22.90 2.98
CA VAL A 289 -4.48 21.93 3.77
C VAL A 289 -5.95 22.34 3.73
N ALA A 290 -6.80 21.46 3.21
CA ALA A 290 -8.25 21.62 3.24
C ALA A 290 -8.86 20.61 4.22
N ILE A 291 -9.61 21.09 5.20
CA ILE A 291 -10.22 20.24 6.24
C ILE A 291 -11.74 20.39 6.15
N ARG A 292 -12.45 19.27 6.22
CA ARG A 292 -13.90 19.25 6.37
C ARG A 292 -14.33 18.16 7.35
N PRO A 293 -15.40 18.37 8.14
CA PRO A 293 -16.04 17.26 8.84
C PRO A 293 -16.66 16.29 7.83
N LEU A 294 -16.64 15.01 8.17
CA LEU A 294 -17.43 14.00 7.47
C LEU A 294 -18.92 14.17 7.78
N SER A 295 -19.79 13.93 6.79
CA SER A 295 -21.23 13.82 7.04
C SER A 295 -21.53 12.63 7.96
N GLN A 296 -22.72 12.60 8.59
CA GLN A 296 -23.15 11.43 9.35
C GLN A 296 -23.18 10.14 8.49
N GLY A 297 -23.51 10.27 7.21
CA GLY A 297 -23.49 9.16 6.26
C GLY A 297 -22.08 8.68 5.95
N GLU A 298 -21.15 9.60 5.71
CA GLU A 298 -19.74 9.29 5.48
C GLU A 298 -19.11 8.58 6.69
N VAL A 299 -19.44 9.01 7.92
CA VAL A 299 -19.02 8.32 9.15
C VAL A 299 -19.61 6.91 9.21
N ALA A 300 -20.90 6.76 8.91
CA ALA A 300 -21.58 5.46 8.96
C ALA A 300 -21.00 4.43 7.97
N ILE A 301 -20.50 4.86 6.82
CA ILE A 301 -19.90 3.97 5.80
C ILE A 301 -18.36 3.87 5.89
N LEU A 302 -17.71 4.62 6.79
CA LEU A 302 -16.25 4.69 6.87
C LEU A 302 -15.59 3.33 7.14
N LEU A 303 -16.12 2.56 8.10
CA LEU A 303 -15.57 1.24 8.43
C LEU A 303 -15.76 0.21 7.28
N PRO A 304 -16.95 0.06 6.67
CA PRO A 304 -17.11 -0.74 5.44
C PRO A 304 -16.13 -0.33 4.33
N ARG A 305 -15.98 0.97 4.07
CA ARG A 305 -15.03 1.51 3.10
C ARG A 305 -13.59 1.12 3.45
N ALA A 306 -13.19 1.28 4.71
CA ALA A 306 -11.86 0.97 5.18
C ALA A 306 -11.54 -0.53 4.99
N ARG A 307 -12.49 -1.43 5.28
CA ARG A 307 -12.34 -2.89 5.09
C ARG A 307 -12.13 -3.30 3.63
N VAL A 308 -12.88 -2.74 2.69
CA VAL A 308 -12.64 -3.03 1.26
C VAL A 308 -11.33 -2.42 0.78
N THR A 309 -10.98 -1.24 1.29
CA THR A 309 -9.73 -0.56 0.98
C THR A 309 -8.52 -1.29 1.60
N SER A 310 -8.69 -2.06 2.67
CA SER A 310 -7.62 -2.88 3.25
C SER A 310 -7.48 -4.26 2.60
N GLY A 311 -8.32 -4.60 1.62
CA GLY A 311 -8.25 -5.88 0.90
C GLY A 311 -8.92 -7.05 1.64
N TRP A 312 -10.02 -6.80 2.36
CA TRP A 312 -10.84 -7.89 2.91
C TRP A 312 -11.31 -8.84 1.79
N ARG A 313 -11.08 -10.14 2.00
CA ARG A 313 -11.38 -11.19 1.01
C ARG A 313 -12.88 -11.39 0.80
N ALA A 314 -13.23 -11.96 -0.36
CA ALA A 314 -14.60 -12.30 -0.78
C ALA A 314 -15.45 -12.97 0.31
N GLN A 315 -14.88 -13.88 1.11
CA GLN A 315 -15.59 -14.57 2.20
C GLN A 315 -16.22 -13.63 3.24
N ASN A 316 -15.65 -12.45 3.45
CA ASN A 316 -16.16 -11.46 4.40
C ASN A 316 -17.05 -10.39 3.73
N MET A 317 -17.09 -10.35 2.40
CA MET A 317 -17.75 -9.28 1.65
C MET A 317 -19.26 -9.23 1.86
N GLY A 318 -19.93 -10.36 2.14
CA GLY A 318 -21.35 -10.37 2.48
C GLY A 318 -21.65 -9.59 3.76
N THR A 319 -20.76 -9.61 4.75
CA THR A 319 -20.91 -8.83 6.00
C THR A 319 -20.59 -7.37 5.78
N VAL A 320 -19.57 -7.05 4.98
CA VAL A 320 -19.21 -5.67 4.63
C VAL A 320 -20.32 -5.01 3.81
N ALA A 321 -20.88 -5.71 2.83
CA ALA A 321 -22.01 -5.26 2.01
C ALA A 321 -23.23 -4.93 2.87
N ARG A 322 -23.67 -5.84 3.75
CA ARG A 322 -24.81 -5.56 4.66
C ARG A 322 -24.60 -4.33 5.53
N ALA A 323 -23.38 -4.11 6.03
CA ALA A 323 -23.08 -2.92 6.82
C ALA A 323 -23.13 -1.63 5.97
N ALA A 324 -22.67 -1.69 4.72
CA ALA A 324 -22.77 -0.58 3.77
C ALA A 324 -24.23 -0.31 3.35
N GLU A 325 -25.02 -1.36 3.11
CA GLU A 325 -26.46 -1.27 2.82
C GLU A 325 -27.19 -0.56 3.96
N HIS A 326 -26.94 -0.97 5.21
CA HIS A 326 -27.54 -0.32 6.38
C HIS A 326 -27.18 1.18 6.49
N ALA A 327 -25.93 1.55 6.18
CA ALA A 327 -25.54 2.96 6.14
C ALA A 327 -26.29 3.70 5.02
N ALA A 328 -26.38 3.12 3.83
CA ALA A 328 -27.05 3.71 2.68
C ALA A 328 -28.59 3.79 2.82
N GLU A 329 -29.21 2.90 3.58
CA GLU A 329 -30.64 2.97 3.93
C GLU A 329 -30.94 4.15 4.86
N ARG A 330 -30.02 4.44 5.80
CA ARG A 330 -30.14 5.58 6.71
C ARG A 330 -29.83 6.91 6.05
N PHE A 331 -28.98 6.90 5.03
CA PHE A 331 -28.53 8.08 4.30
C PHE A 331 -28.73 7.91 2.78
N PRO A 332 -29.98 7.78 2.30
CA PRO A 332 -30.27 7.49 0.90
C PRO A 332 -29.87 8.63 -0.05
N ASP A 333 -29.92 9.87 0.44
CA ASP A 333 -29.65 11.09 -0.34
C ASP A 333 -28.20 11.59 -0.22
N ASP A 334 -27.29 10.80 0.35
CA ASP A 334 -25.85 11.11 0.38
C ASP A 334 -25.14 10.42 -0.80
N ALA A 335 -24.74 11.21 -1.80
CA ALA A 335 -24.09 10.73 -3.01
C ALA A 335 -22.80 9.94 -2.73
N ARG A 336 -22.04 10.32 -1.70
CA ARG A 336 -20.78 9.64 -1.34
C ARG A 336 -21.07 8.28 -0.71
N VAL A 337 -22.11 8.19 0.11
CA VAL A 337 -22.56 6.91 0.68
C VAL A 337 -23.03 5.98 -0.44
N GLN A 338 -23.85 6.46 -1.38
CA GLN A 338 -24.32 5.65 -2.49
C GLN A 338 -23.17 5.20 -3.42
N ALA A 339 -22.18 6.05 -3.67
CA ALA A 339 -21.01 5.69 -4.46
C ALA A 339 -20.14 4.63 -3.78
N GLN A 340 -19.95 4.72 -2.45
CA GLN A 340 -19.22 3.71 -1.68
C GLN A 340 -20.01 2.39 -1.60
N LEU A 341 -21.33 2.45 -1.48
CA LEU A 341 -22.18 1.26 -1.59
C LEU A 341 -21.97 0.58 -2.95
N ALA A 342 -21.97 1.33 -4.05
CA ALA A 342 -21.75 0.77 -5.39
C ALA A 342 -20.43 0.01 -5.49
N HIS A 343 -19.35 0.58 -4.94
CA HIS A 343 -18.05 -0.08 -4.85
C HIS A 343 -18.13 -1.39 -4.06
N ILE A 344 -18.68 -1.34 -2.85
CA ILE A 344 -18.72 -2.49 -1.94
C ILE A 344 -19.60 -3.61 -2.50
N GLU A 345 -20.77 -3.27 -3.05
CA GLU A 345 -21.69 -4.23 -3.70
C GLU A 345 -21.05 -4.89 -4.92
N TYR A 346 -20.28 -4.13 -5.73
CA TYR A 346 -19.55 -4.68 -6.86
C TYR A 346 -18.52 -5.72 -6.41
N LEU A 347 -17.76 -5.42 -5.35
CA LEU A 347 -16.80 -6.36 -4.76
C LEU A 347 -17.49 -7.58 -4.13
N ALA A 348 -18.67 -7.38 -3.55
CA ALA A 348 -19.51 -8.46 -3.02
C ALA A 348 -20.21 -9.30 -4.11
N ARG A 349 -19.88 -9.09 -5.40
CA ARG A 349 -20.47 -9.77 -6.56
C ARG A 349 -21.99 -9.55 -6.69
N ARG A 350 -22.53 -8.48 -6.10
CA ARG A 350 -23.95 -8.08 -6.18
C ARG A 350 -24.12 -6.99 -7.24
N THR A 351 -23.92 -7.38 -8.50
CA THR A 351 -23.83 -6.46 -9.65
C THR A 351 -25.05 -5.55 -9.82
N ASP A 352 -26.26 -6.07 -9.62
CA ASP A 352 -27.50 -5.28 -9.73
C ASP A 352 -27.60 -4.22 -8.62
N SER A 353 -27.23 -4.58 -7.38
CA SER A 353 -27.19 -3.64 -6.25
C SER A 353 -26.14 -2.56 -6.49
N ALA A 354 -24.98 -2.94 -7.02
CA ALA A 354 -23.90 -2.01 -7.34
C ALA A 354 -24.33 -0.94 -8.35
N GLU A 355 -24.98 -1.34 -9.44
CA GLU A 355 -25.47 -0.42 -10.46
C GLU A 355 -26.56 0.52 -9.92
N LYS A 356 -27.54 -0.02 -9.17
CA LYS A 356 -28.59 0.81 -8.54
C LYS A 356 -28.02 1.82 -7.57
N ALA A 357 -26.99 1.45 -6.79
CA ALA A 357 -26.30 2.38 -5.91
C ALA A 357 -25.53 3.45 -6.70
N ALA A 358 -24.85 3.05 -7.79
CA ALA A 358 -24.16 4.00 -8.66
C ALA A 358 -25.13 4.97 -9.34
N ASP A 359 -26.29 4.50 -9.79
CA ASP A 359 -27.33 5.34 -10.39
C ASP A 359 -27.88 6.36 -9.40
N ARG A 360 -28.14 5.96 -8.14
CA ARG A 360 -28.54 6.89 -7.07
C ARG A 360 -27.46 7.94 -6.81
N ALA A 361 -26.21 7.52 -6.73
CA ALA A 361 -25.09 8.44 -6.55
C ALA A 361 -24.99 9.45 -7.70
N LEU A 362 -25.12 9.00 -8.95
CA LEU A 362 -25.04 9.85 -10.15
C LEU A 362 -26.27 10.74 -10.37
N ALA A 363 -27.42 10.38 -9.81
CA ALA A 363 -28.59 11.26 -9.79
C ALA A 363 -28.38 12.45 -8.85
N LEU A 364 -27.63 12.26 -7.75
CA LEU A 364 -27.30 13.28 -6.76
C LEU A 364 -26.06 14.10 -7.15
N ASP A 365 -25.05 13.43 -7.69
CA ASP A 365 -23.76 13.99 -8.13
C ASP A 365 -23.33 13.33 -9.46
N PRO A 366 -23.72 13.92 -10.61
CA PRO A 366 -23.46 13.32 -11.93
C PRO A 366 -21.99 13.08 -12.27
N ASP A 367 -21.07 13.78 -11.59
CA ASP A 367 -19.63 13.71 -11.84
C ASP A 367 -18.88 12.95 -10.74
N ASN A 368 -19.61 12.24 -9.87
CA ASN A 368 -19.03 11.40 -8.84
C ASN A 368 -18.12 10.31 -9.44
N MET A 369 -16.80 10.50 -9.32
CA MET A 369 -15.79 9.61 -9.91
C MET A 369 -16.00 8.14 -9.53
N LEU A 370 -16.22 7.87 -8.24
CA LEU A 370 -16.37 6.50 -7.75
C LEU A 370 -17.63 5.84 -8.33
N ALA A 371 -18.75 6.56 -8.37
CA ALA A 371 -19.98 6.05 -8.97
C ALA A 371 -19.84 5.80 -10.48
N LEU A 372 -19.15 6.68 -11.23
CA LEU A 372 -18.85 6.47 -12.65
C LEU A 372 -18.02 5.20 -12.87
N LEU A 373 -16.98 4.99 -12.06
CA LEU A 373 -16.15 3.78 -12.13
C LEU A 373 -16.99 2.53 -11.91
N TYR A 374 -17.75 2.45 -10.83
CA TYR A 374 -18.48 1.23 -10.48
C TYR A 374 -19.75 1.01 -11.30
N LYS A 375 -20.36 2.06 -11.87
CA LYS A 375 -21.39 1.92 -12.92
C LYS A 375 -20.80 1.24 -14.16
N GLY A 376 -19.65 1.73 -14.63
CA GLY A 376 -18.96 1.16 -15.78
C GLY A 376 -18.52 -0.28 -15.54
N ARG A 377 -17.92 -0.58 -14.38
CA ARG A 377 -17.50 -1.93 -14.01
C ARG A 377 -18.68 -2.90 -13.89
N ALA A 378 -19.79 -2.49 -13.26
CA ALA A 378 -20.99 -3.32 -13.16
C ALA A 378 -21.57 -3.64 -14.54
N ALA A 379 -21.66 -2.65 -15.43
CA ALA A 379 -22.14 -2.84 -16.80
C ALA A 379 -21.21 -3.76 -17.62
N VAL A 380 -19.89 -3.62 -17.47
CA VAL A 380 -18.90 -4.51 -18.11
C VAL A 380 -19.06 -5.95 -17.63
N ARG A 381 -19.21 -6.17 -16.31
CA ARG A 381 -19.43 -7.51 -15.76
C ARG A 381 -20.72 -8.13 -16.29
N ARG A 382 -21.82 -7.37 -16.32
CA ARG A 382 -23.10 -7.86 -16.86
C ARG A 382 -22.99 -8.22 -18.33
N ALA A 383 -22.32 -7.39 -19.15
CA ALA A 383 -22.11 -7.68 -20.56
C ALA A 383 -21.31 -8.98 -20.76
N ALA A 384 -20.28 -9.20 -19.93
CA ALA A 384 -19.48 -10.43 -19.95
C ALA A 384 -20.30 -11.67 -19.53
N GLU A 385 -21.05 -11.58 -18.43
CA GLU A 385 -21.91 -12.66 -17.91
C GLU A 385 -23.02 -13.03 -18.91
N ALA A 386 -23.61 -12.02 -19.55
CA ALA A 386 -24.59 -12.18 -20.63
C ALA A 386 -23.98 -12.67 -21.95
N LYS A 387 -22.64 -12.80 -22.02
CA LYS A 387 -21.90 -13.12 -23.25
C LYS A 387 -22.30 -12.23 -24.42
N ALA A 388 -22.51 -10.94 -24.14
CA ALA A 388 -23.00 -9.97 -25.11
C ALA A 388 -22.03 -9.83 -26.29
N THR A 389 -22.54 -9.97 -27.51
CA THR A 389 -21.77 -9.79 -28.75
C THR A 389 -22.04 -8.43 -29.41
N ASP A 390 -23.13 -7.75 -29.04
CA ASP A 390 -23.50 -6.46 -29.58
C ASP A 390 -22.48 -5.37 -29.16
N PRO A 391 -21.79 -4.71 -30.12
CA PRO A 391 -20.88 -3.61 -29.84
C PRO A 391 -21.53 -2.44 -29.09
N ALA A 392 -22.84 -2.21 -29.25
CA ALA A 392 -23.55 -1.11 -28.58
C ALA A 392 -23.60 -1.33 -27.05
N ILE A 393 -23.78 -2.57 -26.59
CA ILE A 393 -23.77 -2.93 -25.16
C ILE A 393 -22.40 -2.61 -24.55
N TRP A 394 -21.32 -3.02 -25.22
CA TRP A 394 -19.96 -2.74 -24.76
C TRP A 394 -19.60 -1.26 -24.81
N SER A 395 -20.08 -0.53 -25.81
CA SER A 395 -19.92 0.93 -25.89
C SER A 395 -20.62 1.62 -24.72
N ALA A 396 -21.87 1.24 -24.43
CA ALA A 396 -22.62 1.76 -23.29
C ALA A 396 -21.96 1.42 -21.95
N ALA A 397 -21.46 0.19 -21.77
CA ALA A 397 -20.76 -0.23 -20.56
C ALA A 397 -19.45 0.56 -20.32
N ARG A 398 -18.76 0.96 -21.39
CA ARG A 398 -17.51 1.73 -21.32
C ARG A 398 -17.75 3.25 -21.14
N ALA A 399 -18.94 3.75 -21.45
CA ALA A 399 -19.23 5.19 -21.42
C ALA A 399 -19.00 5.85 -20.05
N PRO A 400 -19.39 5.26 -18.90
CA PRO A 400 -19.07 5.81 -17.58
C PRO A 400 -17.57 5.91 -17.31
N LEU A 401 -16.79 4.91 -17.74
CA LEU A 401 -15.32 4.89 -17.58
C LEU A 401 -14.66 5.99 -18.43
N ILE A 402 -15.16 6.20 -19.66
CA ILE A 402 -14.71 7.29 -20.52
C ILE A 402 -15.05 8.65 -19.90
N LYS A 403 -16.25 8.81 -19.32
CA LYS A 403 -16.64 10.03 -18.62
C LYS A 403 -15.71 10.30 -17.43
N ALA A 404 -15.45 9.29 -16.61
CA ALA A 404 -14.50 9.37 -15.50
C ALA A 404 -13.10 9.79 -15.97
N ASN A 405 -12.56 9.18 -17.03
CA ASN A 405 -11.27 9.56 -17.59
C ASN A 405 -11.24 11.00 -18.13
N ARG A 406 -12.36 11.51 -18.65
CA ARG A 406 -12.44 12.92 -19.10
C ARG A 406 -12.48 13.90 -17.94
N ALA A 407 -13.10 13.52 -16.83
CA ALA A 407 -13.16 14.33 -15.61
C ALA A 407 -11.77 14.45 -14.95
N ASP A 408 -10.99 13.38 -14.96
CA ASP A 408 -9.61 13.37 -14.51
C ASP A 408 -8.73 12.45 -15.38
N PRO A 409 -8.01 13.00 -16.38
CA PRO A 409 -7.16 12.23 -17.29
C PRO A 409 -5.94 11.57 -16.64
N ASN A 410 -5.61 11.97 -15.40
CA ASN A 410 -4.51 11.40 -14.64
C ASN A 410 -4.98 10.48 -13.51
N ALA A 411 -6.28 10.22 -13.37
CA ALA A 411 -6.75 9.14 -12.53
C ALA A 411 -6.42 7.79 -13.19
N ALA A 412 -5.69 6.93 -12.49
CA ALA A 412 -5.20 5.68 -13.07
C ALA A 412 -6.30 4.61 -13.22
N LEU A 413 -7.30 4.57 -12.33
CA LEU A 413 -8.40 3.59 -12.41
C LEU A 413 -9.27 3.68 -13.66
N PRO A 414 -9.75 4.86 -14.11
CA PRO A 414 -10.49 4.94 -15.37
C PRO A 414 -9.73 4.33 -16.54
N LEU A 415 -8.41 4.55 -16.61
CA LEU A 415 -7.53 4.01 -17.65
C LEU A 415 -7.41 2.49 -17.55
N LEU A 416 -7.16 1.96 -16.34
CA LEU A 416 -7.07 0.53 -16.07
C LEU A 416 -8.39 -0.18 -16.38
N TYR A 417 -9.51 0.29 -15.85
CA TYR A 417 -10.82 -0.34 -16.04
C TYR A 417 -11.29 -0.26 -17.48
N TYR A 418 -10.96 0.82 -18.19
CA TYR A 418 -11.23 0.90 -19.63
C TYR A 418 -10.44 -0.17 -20.40
N TYR A 419 -9.17 -0.42 -20.07
CA TYR A 419 -8.40 -1.51 -20.65
C TYR A 419 -9.00 -2.89 -20.33
N GLN A 420 -9.28 -3.18 -19.05
CA GLN A 420 -9.89 -4.44 -18.61
C GLN A 420 -11.24 -4.72 -19.29
N SER A 421 -12.00 -3.69 -19.67
CA SER A 421 -13.27 -3.87 -20.40
C SER A 421 -13.11 -4.52 -21.79
N PHE A 422 -11.93 -4.47 -22.40
CA PHE A 422 -11.65 -5.19 -23.65
C PHE A 422 -11.31 -6.66 -23.37
N LEU A 423 -10.59 -6.93 -22.29
CA LEU A 423 -10.29 -8.29 -21.84
C LEU A 423 -11.58 -9.04 -21.48
N ALA A 424 -12.47 -8.40 -20.70
CA ALA A 424 -13.79 -8.93 -20.38
C ALA A 424 -14.64 -9.23 -21.62
N ALA A 425 -14.48 -8.42 -22.68
CA ALA A 425 -15.15 -8.62 -23.97
C ALA A 425 -14.48 -9.68 -24.86
N LYS A 426 -13.33 -10.22 -24.44
CA LYS A 426 -12.44 -11.08 -25.26
C LYS A 426 -12.08 -10.42 -26.59
N GLN A 427 -11.93 -9.10 -26.58
CA GLN A 427 -11.60 -8.26 -27.73
C GLN A 427 -10.14 -7.81 -27.64
N GLN A 428 -9.50 -7.60 -28.78
CA GLN A 428 -8.21 -6.92 -28.82
C GLN A 428 -8.37 -5.50 -28.26
N PRO A 429 -7.59 -5.10 -27.23
CA PRO A 429 -7.63 -3.74 -26.73
C PRO A 429 -7.26 -2.73 -27.82
N SER A 430 -8.01 -1.63 -27.89
CA SER A 430 -7.69 -0.52 -28.81
C SER A 430 -6.32 0.10 -28.49
N ALA A 431 -5.69 0.75 -29.47
CA ALA A 431 -4.44 1.48 -29.25
C ALA A 431 -4.55 2.53 -28.12
N ASN A 432 -5.70 3.18 -27.99
CA ASN A 432 -5.95 4.13 -26.91
C ASN A 432 -6.07 3.44 -25.54
N ALA A 433 -6.68 2.25 -25.48
CA ALA A 433 -6.73 1.47 -24.24
C ALA A 433 -5.33 1.04 -23.79
N VAL A 434 -4.48 0.59 -24.72
CA VAL A 434 -3.08 0.24 -24.43
C VAL A 434 -2.29 1.45 -23.94
N LYS A 435 -2.41 2.60 -24.63
CA LYS A 435 -1.80 3.87 -24.16
C LYS A 435 -2.30 4.27 -22.78
N GLY A 436 -3.59 4.08 -22.51
CA GLY A 436 -4.18 4.31 -21.19
C GLY A 436 -3.56 3.43 -20.11
N LEU A 437 -3.41 2.12 -20.37
CA LEU A 437 -2.74 1.21 -19.45
C LEU A 437 -1.27 1.59 -19.21
N SER A 438 -0.53 1.96 -20.26
CA SER A 438 0.84 2.47 -20.11
C SER A 438 0.89 3.73 -19.26
N ARG A 439 -0.07 4.65 -19.43
CA ARG A 439 -0.18 5.85 -18.58
C ARG A 439 -0.54 5.50 -17.14
N ALA A 440 -1.43 4.54 -16.91
CA ALA A 440 -1.74 4.04 -15.57
C ALA A 440 -0.48 3.48 -14.88
N ALA A 441 0.38 2.76 -15.61
CA ALA A 441 1.64 2.22 -15.06
C ALA A 441 2.64 3.32 -14.64
N VAL A 442 2.59 4.49 -15.28
CA VAL A 442 3.40 5.66 -14.91
C VAL A 442 2.82 6.39 -13.70
N LEU A 443 1.49 6.45 -13.61
CA LEU A 443 0.75 7.15 -12.55
C LEU A 443 0.70 6.37 -11.24
N ALA A 444 0.63 5.04 -11.31
CA ALA A 444 0.57 4.14 -10.18
C ALA A 444 1.56 2.96 -10.35
N PRO A 445 2.88 3.24 -10.40
CA PRO A 445 3.86 2.19 -10.58
C PRO A 445 3.89 1.22 -9.40
N GLU A 446 3.39 1.55 -8.22
CA GLU A 446 3.29 0.61 -7.11
C GLU A 446 2.25 -0.52 -7.34
N ASP A 447 1.34 -0.37 -8.30
CA ASP A 447 0.25 -1.32 -8.53
C ASP A 447 0.73 -2.52 -9.37
N SER A 448 0.64 -3.72 -8.77
CA SER A 448 1.06 -4.96 -9.42
C SER A 448 0.16 -5.37 -10.57
N THR A 449 -1.15 -5.15 -10.47
CA THR A 449 -2.12 -5.50 -11.52
C THR A 449 -1.85 -4.72 -12.81
N VAL A 450 -1.64 -3.40 -12.71
CA VAL A 450 -1.32 -2.55 -13.87
C VAL A 450 -0.03 -3.01 -14.55
N ARG A 451 0.99 -3.35 -13.76
CA ARG A 451 2.27 -3.87 -14.27
C ARG A 451 2.11 -5.19 -15.00
N VAL A 452 1.41 -6.14 -14.40
CA VAL A 452 1.22 -7.47 -14.97
C VAL A 452 0.44 -7.37 -16.27
N LEU A 453 -0.69 -6.66 -16.28
CA LEU A 453 -1.48 -6.46 -17.50
C LEU A 453 -0.69 -5.79 -18.62
N LEU A 454 0.19 -4.84 -18.29
CA LEU A 454 1.04 -4.19 -19.29
C LEU A 454 2.16 -5.13 -19.76
N ALA A 455 2.76 -5.92 -18.86
CA ALA A 455 3.76 -6.93 -19.20
C ALA A 455 3.17 -8.00 -20.12
N GLU A 456 1.96 -8.50 -19.81
CA GLU A 456 1.22 -9.41 -20.69
C GLU A 456 1.05 -8.83 -22.09
N ARG A 457 0.64 -7.55 -22.19
CA ARG A 457 0.46 -6.89 -23.48
C ARG A 457 1.77 -6.76 -24.26
N LEU A 458 2.87 -6.47 -23.58
CA LEU A 458 4.20 -6.35 -24.17
C LEU A 458 4.72 -7.72 -24.66
N LEU A 459 4.43 -8.80 -23.93
CA LEU A 459 4.73 -10.17 -24.37
C LEU A 459 3.96 -10.54 -25.64
N ASP A 460 2.67 -10.16 -25.75
CA ASP A 460 1.89 -10.34 -26.97
C ASP A 460 2.48 -9.58 -28.17
N GLN A 461 3.24 -8.51 -27.91
CA GLN A 461 3.93 -7.68 -28.90
C GLN A 461 5.38 -8.12 -29.15
N GLY A 462 5.87 -9.15 -28.45
CA GLY A 462 7.26 -9.63 -28.56
C GLY A 462 8.28 -8.79 -27.78
N ASP A 463 7.85 -7.80 -27.00
CA ASP A 463 8.73 -6.98 -26.16
C ASP A 463 8.96 -7.64 -24.79
N GLY A 464 9.77 -8.71 -24.82
CA GLY A 464 10.17 -9.42 -23.60
C GLY A 464 10.97 -8.55 -22.63
N LEU A 465 11.80 -7.62 -23.13
CA LEU A 465 12.67 -6.81 -22.28
C LEU A 465 11.86 -5.86 -21.38
N SER A 466 10.90 -5.13 -21.96
CA SER A 466 10.03 -4.23 -21.20
C SER A 466 9.09 -5.01 -20.29
N ALA A 467 8.55 -6.16 -20.74
CA ALA A 467 7.73 -7.03 -19.91
C ALA A 467 8.49 -7.52 -18.67
N ARG A 468 9.72 -8.00 -18.86
CA ARG A 468 10.61 -8.42 -17.76
C ARG A 468 10.82 -7.30 -16.74
N ALA A 469 11.10 -6.08 -17.21
CA ALA A 469 11.32 -4.92 -16.34
C ALA A 469 10.08 -4.58 -15.48
N LEU A 470 8.87 -4.75 -16.02
CA LEU A 470 7.63 -4.51 -15.28
C LEU A 470 7.35 -5.58 -14.22
N LEU A 471 7.67 -6.84 -14.51
CA LEU A 471 7.46 -7.98 -13.62
C LEU A 471 8.48 -8.04 -12.48
N GLN A 472 9.68 -7.51 -12.71
CA GLN A 472 10.81 -7.63 -11.80
C GLN A 472 10.53 -7.14 -10.36
N PRO A 473 9.92 -5.96 -10.12
CA PRO A 473 9.63 -5.52 -8.76
C PRO A 473 8.68 -6.45 -8.01
N ILE A 474 7.78 -7.13 -8.72
CA ILE A 474 6.83 -8.10 -8.15
C ILE A 474 7.54 -9.44 -7.91
N ALA A 475 8.33 -9.90 -8.88
CA ALA A 475 9.08 -11.15 -8.78
C ALA A 475 10.09 -11.19 -7.64
N PHE A 476 10.52 -10.04 -7.14
CA PHE A 476 11.43 -9.94 -6.01
C PHE A 476 10.79 -9.21 -4.82
N ALA A 477 9.46 -9.07 -4.82
CA ALA A 477 8.74 -8.41 -3.75
C ALA A 477 8.91 -9.19 -2.44
N PRO A 478 9.27 -8.51 -1.34
CA PRO A 478 9.69 -9.17 -0.12
C PRO A 478 8.55 -9.77 0.72
N HIS A 479 7.28 -9.51 0.37
CA HIS A 479 6.10 -9.99 1.11
C HIS A 479 5.30 -11.10 0.38
N ASP A 480 5.64 -11.45 -0.87
CA ASP A 480 4.96 -12.51 -1.62
C ASP A 480 5.53 -13.90 -1.29
N ASP A 481 4.69 -14.95 -1.26
CA ASP A 481 5.13 -16.34 -1.06
C ASP A 481 5.97 -16.83 -2.27
N PRO A 482 7.28 -17.11 -2.11
CA PRO A 482 8.17 -17.66 -3.12
C PRO A 482 7.73 -19.01 -3.68
N LYS A 483 6.96 -19.84 -2.93
CA LYS A 483 6.44 -21.12 -3.44
C LYS A 483 5.44 -20.93 -4.59
N ASP A 484 4.96 -19.70 -4.77
CA ASP A 484 3.96 -19.31 -5.76
C ASP A 484 4.42 -18.14 -6.66
N ASN A 485 5.73 -17.85 -6.68
CA ASN A 485 6.33 -16.72 -7.40
C ASN A 485 6.43 -16.99 -8.91
N HIS A 486 5.25 -17.09 -9.52
CA HIS A 486 5.05 -17.19 -10.96
C HIS A 486 5.62 -15.99 -11.73
N MET A 487 5.78 -14.82 -11.09
CA MET A 487 6.45 -13.68 -11.72
C MET A 487 7.93 -13.97 -11.98
N ARG A 488 8.61 -14.61 -11.02
CA ARG A 488 9.99 -15.08 -11.22
C ARG A 488 10.07 -16.13 -12.32
N ALA A 489 9.17 -17.12 -12.31
CA ALA A 489 9.11 -18.13 -13.38
C ALA A 489 8.80 -17.52 -14.76
N ALA A 490 7.95 -16.49 -14.83
CA ALA A 490 7.68 -15.76 -16.07
C ALA A 490 8.94 -15.02 -16.55
N ILE A 491 9.70 -14.39 -15.65
CA ILE A 491 11.00 -13.77 -15.97
C ILE A 491 11.99 -14.82 -16.49
N ASP A 492 12.09 -15.99 -15.87
CA ASP A 492 12.99 -17.06 -16.32
C ASP A 492 12.63 -17.54 -17.74
N LEU A 493 11.34 -17.64 -18.05
CA LEU A 493 10.86 -17.94 -19.40
C LEU A 493 11.19 -16.81 -20.39
N ILE A 494 11.05 -15.55 -19.99
CA ILE A 494 11.44 -14.40 -20.81
C ILE A 494 12.95 -14.41 -21.09
N ASP A 495 13.77 -14.67 -20.08
CA ASP A 495 15.23 -14.74 -20.19
C ASP A 495 15.66 -15.91 -21.09
N ALA A 496 14.89 -16.99 -21.12
CA ALA A 496 15.03 -18.10 -22.06
C ALA A 496 14.43 -17.84 -23.46
N SER A 497 13.98 -16.61 -23.75
CA SER A 497 13.30 -16.22 -25.01
C SER A 497 11.98 -16.97 -25.30
N LYS A 498 11.35 -17.53 -24.28
CA LYS A 498 10.09 -18.29 -24.35
C LYS A 498 8.88 -17.40 -24.05
N LEU A 499 8.73 -16.32 -24.82
CA LEU A 499 7.73 -15.28 -24.53
C LEU A 499 6.27 -15.78 -24.51
N LYS A 500 5.94 -16.75 -25.36
CA LYS A 500 4.58 -17.36 -25.39
C LYS A 500 4.29 -18.19 -24.14
N GLU A 501 5.29 -18.92 -23.64
CA GLU A 501 5.16 -19.69 -22.40
C GLU A 501 5.02 -18.74 -21.20
N ALA A 502 5.82 -17.67 -21.17
CA ALA A 502 5.71 -16.62 -20.15
C ALA A 502 4.32 -15.97 -20.16
N ARG A 503 3.82 -15.61 -21.35
CA ARG A 503 2.48 -15.03 -21.53
C ARG A 503 1.39 -15.95 -20.98
N ALA A 504 1.44 -17.24 -21.32
CA ALA A 504 0.46 -18.22 -20.87
C ALA A 504 0.51 -18.46 -19.35
N LEU A 505 1.70 -18.41 -18.74
CA LEU A 505 1.88 -18.54 -17.30
C LEU A 505 1.21 -17.39 -16.54
N LEU A 506 1.31 -16.15 -17.06
CA LEU A 506 0.64 -14.99 -16.46
C LEU A 506 -0.88 -15.11 -16.57
N THR A 507 -1.43 -15.53 -17.72
CA THR A 507 -2.88 -15.65 -17.92
C THR A 507 -3.52 -16.71 -17.01
N LYS A 508 -2.91 -17.89 -16.92
CA LYS A 508 -3.52 -19.06 -16.26
C LYS A 508 -3.79 -18.82 -14.77
N LYS A 509 -2.94 -18.03 -14.11
CA LYS A 509 -3.08 -17.75 -12.68
C LYS A 509 -4.05 -16.60 -12.38
N ASP A 510 -4.30 -15.72 -13.35
CA ASP A 510 -5.36 -14.72 -13.25
C ASP A 510 -6.75 -15.38 -13.32
N GLU A 511 -6.92 -16.44 -14.12
CA GLU A 511 -8.16 -17.24 -14.15
C GLU A 511 -8.38 -18.02 -12.84
N ASP A 512 -7.35 -18.64 -12.27
CA ASP A 512 -7.41 -19.33 -10.97
C ASP A 512 -7.68 -18.35 -9.80
N LYS A 513 -7.24 -17.09 -9.92
CA LYS A 513 -7.59 -16.02 -8.99
C LYS A 513 -9.01 -15.51 -9.21
N ASP A 514 -9.50 -15.35 -10.43
CA ASP A 514 -10.90 -14.93 -10.66
C ASP A 514 -11.93 -15.99 -10.18
N GLU A 515 -11.55 -17.27 -10.16
CA GLU A 515 -12.39 -18.36 -9.61
C GLU A 515 -12.26 -18.55 -8.08
N GLY A 516 -11.17 -18.07 -7.45
CA GLY A 516 -10.91 -18.26 -6.01
C GLY A 516 -10.73 -16.99 -5.14
N GLN A 517 -10.40 -15.85 -5.74
CA GLN A 517 -9.94 -14.59 -5.14
C GLN A 517 -10.04 -13.41 -6.14
N GLY A 518 -11.24 -12.86 -6.36
CA GLY A 518 -11.42 -11.68 -7.24
C GLY A 518 -10.89 -10.38 -6.60
N GLU A 519 -9.82 -9.84 -7.20
CA GLU A 519 -9.13 -8.53 -7.04
C GLU A 519 -8.80 -8.01 -5.62
#